data_AF-A0A1H2WF12-F1
#
_entry.id   AF-A0A1H2WF12-F1
#
_cell.length_a   1.000
_cell.length_b   1.000
_cell.length_c   1.000
_cell.angle_alpha   90.00
_cell.angle_beta   90.00
_cell.angle_gamma   90.00
#
_symmetry.space_group_name_H-M   'P 1'
#
loop_
_entity.id
_entity.type
_entity.pdbx_description
1 polymer ?
#
loop_
_entity_poly.entity_id
_entity_poly.type
_entity_poly.pdbx_seq_one_letter_code
_entity_poly.pdbx_strand_id
1 'polypeptide(L)'
;MNLEEIDKYIKWKDRWSKKDNIDMYQYISFNIHPDDILIIGKLLFPEIIEIEDCIFLKDNFDDLLYKNLKKRYNNSREIEFEINKLKLYDLFAHCTDTIDDKLFRKIGEFIQFSWNIYFKHKFPNKNIVIEYISDPYNYGDVLSFYVEKQK
;
A
#
# COMPACT_ATOMS: atom_id res chain seq x y z
N MET A 1 -5.70 13.50 5.09
CA MET A 1 -5.31 14.02 3.75
C MET A 1 -6.38 15.00 3.29
N ASN A 2 -6.00 16.19 2.84
CA ASN A 2 -6.91 17.20 2.31
C ASN A 2 -6.87 17.17 0.77
N LEU A 3 -8.03 17.22 0.10
CA LEU A 3 -8.11 17.22 -1.38
C LEU A 3 -7.47 18.46 -1.99
N GLU A 4 -7.51 19.59 -1.28
CA GLU A 4 -6.89 20.85 -1.69
C GLU A 4 -5.35 20.84 -1.57
N GLU A 5 -4.75 19.68 -1.24
CA GLU A 5 -3.31 19.44 -1.27
C GLU A 5 -2.89 18.46 -2.39
N ILE A 6 -3.84 18.00 -3.21
CA ILE A 6 -3.57 17.04 -4.29
C ILE A 6 -3.46 17.80 -5.60
N ASP A 7 -2.23 17.95 -6.11
CA ASP A 7 -1.94 18.69 -7.35
C ASP A 7 -2.82 18.30 -8.53
N LYS A 8 -3.09 17.00 -8.71
CA LYS A 8 -3.96 16.50 -9.78
C LYS A 8 -5.39 17.02 -9.65
N TYR A 9 -5.92 17.10 -8.43
CA TYR A 9 -7.25 17.63 -8.15
C TYR A 9 -7.29 19.14 -8.37
N ILE A 10 -6.30 19.87 -7.83
CA ILE A 10 -6.18 21.33 -7.97
C ILE A 10 -6.12 21.72 -9.46
N LYS A 11 -5.20 21.12 -10.22
CA LYS A 11 -5.03 21.37 -11.67
C LYS A 11 -6.26 20.99 -12.49
N TRP A 12 -7.06 20.03 -12.04
CA TRP A 12 -8.32 19.68 -12.71
C TRP A 12 -9.40 20.70 -12.38
N LYS A 13 -9.57 21.06 -11.10
CA LYS A 13 -10.53 22.06 -10.62
C LYS A 13 -10.29 23.44 -11.25
N ASP A 14 -9.04 23.82 -11.46
CA ASP A 14 -8.66 25.09 -12.09
C ASP A 14 -9.09 25.25 -13.56
N ARG A 15 -9.41 24.14 -14.24
CA ARG A 15 -9.91 24.18 -15.63
C ARG A 15 -11.38 24.55 -15.72
N TRP A 16 -12.10 24.55 -14.60
CA TRP A 16 -13.53 24.85 -14.57
C TRP A 16 -13.78 26.33 -14.27
N SER A 17 -14.70 26.93 -15.02
CA SER A 17 -15.09 28.34 -14.84
C SER A 17 -15.88 28.58 -13.55
N LYS A 18 -16.67 27.59 -13.10
CA LYS A 18 -17.45 27.65 -11.85
C LYS A 18 -16.89 26.65 -10.83
N LYS A 19 -15.81 27.04 -10.13
CA LYS A 19 -15.09 26.18 -9.20
C LYS A 19 -15.92 25.73 -7.99
N ASP A 20 -16.93 26.50 -7.59
CA ASP A 20 -17.78 26.20 -6.43
C ASP A 20 -18.69 24.97 -6.63
N ASN A 21 -18.94 24.59 -7.89
CA ASN A 21 -19.71 23.39 -8.24
C ASN A 21 -18.84 22.14 -8.37
N ILE A 22 -17.52 22.26 -8.16
CA ILE A 22 -16.56 21.21 -8.38
C ILE A 22 -16.04 20.70 -7.04
N ASP A 23 -16.48 19.50 -6.68
CA ASP A 23 -16.12 18.80 -5.46
C ASP A 23 -15.49 17.42 -5.75
N MET A 24 -15.24 16.66 -4.69
CA MET A 24 -14.73 15.30 -4.76
C MET A 24 -15.61 14.38 -5.60
N TYR A 25 -16.93 14.47 -5.45
CA TYR A 25 -17.87 13.58 -6.12
C TYR A 25 -17.88 13.85 -7.63
N GLN A 26 -17.79 15.12 -8.04
CA GLN A 26 -17.59 15.48 -9.43
C GLN A 26 -16.26 14.94 -9.95
N TYR A 27 -15.15 15.09 -9.21
CA TYR A 27 -13.86 14.53 -9.64
C TYR A 27 -13.96 13.03 -9.91
N ILE A 28 -14.56 12.28 -8.99
CA ILE A 28 -14.78 10.84 -9.14
C ILE A 28 -15.62 10.56 -10.39
N SER A 29 -16.76 11.23 -10.53
CA SER A 29 -17.67 11.03 -11.67
C SER A 29 -17.03 11.29 -13.03
N PHE A 30 -16.06 12.22 -13.12
CA PHE A 30 -15.41 12.58 -14.38
C PHE A 30 -14.14 11.78 -14.67
N ASN A 31 -13.41 11.34 -13.64
CA ASN A 31 -12.02 10.89 -13.81
C ASN A 31 -11.78 9.44 -13.38
N ILE A 32 -12.71 8.80 -12.67
CA ILE A 32 -12.50 7.50 -12.04
C ILE A 32 -13.51 6.50 -12.57
N HIS A 33 -13.04 5.40 -13.15
CA HIS A 33 -13.91 4.30 -13.52
C HIS A 33 -14.33 3.55 -12.25
N PRO A 34 -15.58 3.06 -12.12
CA PRO A 34 -16.00 2.30 -10.94
C PRO A 34 -15.09 1.10 -10.62
N ASP A 35 -14.54 0.43 -11.64
CA ASP A 35 -13.59 -0.68 -11.45
C ASP A 35 -12.27 -0.23 -10.80
N ASP A 36 -11.82 1.01 -11.02
CA ASP A 36 -10.60 1.54 -10.40
C ASP A 36 -10.72 1.53 -8.87
N ILE A 37 -11.94 1.71 -8.34
CA ILE A 37 -12.20 1.63 -6.89
C ILE A 37 -11.93 0.20 -6.38
N LEU A 38 -12.34 -0.83 -7.13
CA LEU A 38 -12.10 -2.22 -6.75
C LEU A 38 -10.63 -2.59 -6.86
N ILE A 39 -9.95 -2.11 -7.91
CA ILE A 39 -8.51 -2.34 -8.12
C ILE A 39 -7.71 -1.72 -6.97
N ILE A 40 -7.95 -0.44 -6.64
CA ILE A 40 -7.30 0.22 -5.51
C ILE A 40 -7.73 -0.42 -4.18
N GLY A 41 -8.99 -0.86 -4.08
CA GLY A 41 -9.48 -1.62 -2.92
C GLY A 41 -8.66 -2.87 -2.63
N LYS A 42 -8.17 -3.58 -3.65
CA LYS A 42 -7.28 -4.74 -3.48
C LYS A 42 -5.90 -4.37 -2.92
N LEU A 43 -5.42 -3.16 -3.16
CA LEU A 43 -4.19 -2.65 -2.53
C LEU A 43 -4.42 -2.33 -1.04
N LEU A 44 -5.56 -1.72 -0.71
CA LEU A 44 -5.89 -1.31 0.66
C LEU A 44 -6.35 -2.48 1.56
N PHE A 45 -6.97 -3.49 0.95
CA PHE A 45 -7.53 -4.68 1.61
C PHE A 45 -7.08 -5.94 0.86
N PRO A 46 -5.78 -6.31 0.97
CA PRO A 46 -5.19 -7.32 0.11
C PRO A 46 -5.70 -8.74 0.38
N GLU A 47 -5.67 -9.56 -0.67
CA GLU A 47 -5.79 -11.00 -0.51
C GLU A 47 -4.56 -11.57 0.17
N ILE A 48 -4.80 -12.51 1.06
CA ILE A 48 -3.77 -13.09 1.90
C ILE A 48 -3.89 -14.61 1.90
N ILE A 49 -2.78 -15.26 2.21
CA ILE A 49 -2.70 -16.70 2.41
C ILE A 49 -1.97 -17.00 3.72
N GLU A 50 -2.31 -18.12 4.36
CA GLU A 50 -1.67 -18.58 5.60
C GLU A 50 -0.93 -19.89 5.35
N ILE A 51 0.36 -19.95 5.68
CA ILE A 51 1.23 -21.11 5.48
C ILE A 51 2.14 -21.25 6.69
N GLU A 52 2.08 -22.41 7.38
CA GLU A 52 2.96 -22.74 8.51
C GLU A 52 3.07 -21.58 9.54
N ASP A 53 1.92 -21.07 9.97
CA ASP A 53 1.73 -19.92 10.87
C ASP A 53 2.16 -18.53 10.35
N CYS A 54 2.71 -18.45 9.13
CA CYS A 54 3.00 -17.18 8.46
C CYS A 54 1.78 -16.67 7.69
N ILE A 55 1.72 -15.34 7.49
CA ILE A 55 0.73 -14.66 6.68
C ILE A 55 1.44 -13.95 5.52
N PHE A 56 0.99 -14.22 4.30
CA PHE A 56 1.56 -13.62 3.11
C PHE A 56 0.54 -12.87 2.26
N LEU A 57 0.97 -11.81 1.58
CA LEU A 57 0.26 -11.26 0.43
C LEU A 57 0.18 -12.33 -0.65
N LYS A 58 -1.03 -12.63 -1.10
CA LYS A 58 -1.25 -13.68 -2.09
C LYS A 58 -0.51 -13.41 -3.40
N ASP A 59 -0.52 -12.18 -3.86
CA ASP A 59 0.09 -11.78 -5.15
C ASP A 59 1.61 -11.76 -5.11
N ASN A 60 2.22 -11.68 -3.91
CA ASN A 60 3.67 -11.68 -3.74
C ASN A 60 4.23 -13.06 -3.40
N PHE A 61 3.38 -14.00 -2.98
CA PHE A 61 3.86 -15.29 -2.52
C PHE A 61 4.37 -16.15 -3.68
N ASP A 62 5.62 -16.58 -3.55
CA ASP A 62 6.27 -17.54 -4.44
C ASP A 62 6.90 -18.67 -3.61
N ASP A 63 6.58 -19.92 -3.97
CA ASP A 63 7.01 -21.10 -3.21
C ASP A 63 8.53 -21.28 -3.23
N LEU A 64 9.18 -20.94 -4.36
CA LEU A 64 10.64 -21.03 -4.47
C LEU A 64 11.32 -19.97 -3.58
N LEU A 65 10.83 -18.73 -3.61
CA LEU A 65 11.28 -17.65 -2.73
C LEU A 65 11.09 -18.03 -1.26
N TYR A 66 9.91 -18.51 -0.88
CA TYR A 66 9.62 -18.95 0.49
C TYR A 66 10.59 -20.05 0.96
N LYS A 67 10.81 -21.09 0.15
CA LYS A 67 11.76 -22.17 0.46
C LYS A 67 13.20 -21.65 0.60
N ASN A 68 13.60 -20.69 -0.22
CA ASN A 68 14.94 -20.09 -0.14
C ASN A 68 15.09 -19.23 1.12
N LEU A 69 14.08 -18.44 1.47
CA LEU A 69 14.08 -17.62 2.68
C LEU A 69 14.07 -18.49 3.95
N LYS A 70 13.34 -19.61 3.98
CA LYS A 70 13.41 -20.58 5.10
C LYS A 70 14.79 -21.19 5.32
N LYS A 71 15.61 -21.31 4.28
CA LYS A 71 17.01 -21.77 4.41
C LYS A 71 17.92 -20.67 4.95
N ARG A 72 17.58 -19.40 4.70
CA ARG A 72 18.38 -18.23 5.07
C ARG A 72 18.05 -17.71 6.47
N TYR A 73 16.77 -17.71 6.84
CA TYR A 73 16.26 -17.14 8.07
C TYR A 73 15.67 -18.22 8.97
N ASN A 74 16.00 -18.15 10.27
CA ASN A 74 15.49 -19.06 11.29
C ASN A 74 14.20 -18.55 11.96
N ASN A 75 13.59 -17.47 11.46
CA ASN A 75 12.39 -16.87 12.03
C ASN A 75 11.40 -16.47 10.94
N SER A 76 10.10 -16.50 11.27
CA SER A 76 9.02 -16.15 10.32
C SER A 76 8.98 -14.67 10.00
N ARG A 77 9.37 -13.80 10.95
CA ARG A 77 9.32 -12.34 10.81
C ARG A 77 10.07 -11.86 9.57
N GLU A 78 11.33 -12.28 9.39
CA GLU A 78 12.13 -11.88 8.23
C GLU A 78 11.57 -12.44 6.92
N ILE A 79 11.01 -13.64 6.94
CA ILE A 79 10.42 -14.29 5.77
C ILE A 79 9.15 -13.54 5.34
N GLU A 80 8.27 -13.25 6.28
CA GLU A 80 7.06 -12.44 6.07
C GLU A 80 7.43 -11.04 5.58
N PHE A 81 8.38 -10.38 6.24
CA PHE A 81 8.81 -9.05 5.83
C PHE A 81 9.31 -9.00 4.39
N GLU A 82 10.12 -9.98 3.96
CA GLU A 82 10.66 -10.03 2.60
C GLU A 82 9.59 -10.34 1.54
N ILE A 83 8.69 -11.30 1.81
CA ILE A 83 7.64 -11.66 0.85
C ILE A 83 6.55 -10.58 0.77
N ASN A 84 6.15 -10.01 1.91
CA ASN A 84 5.08 -9.01 1.98
C ASN A 84 5.52 -7.61 1.56
N LYS A 85 6.75 -7.48 1.08
CA LYS A 85 7.35 -6.23 0.69
C LYS A 85 6.62 -5.63 -0.51
N LEU A 86 6.05 -4.45 -0.29
CA LEU A 86 5.48 -3.59 -1.30
C LEU A 86 6.39 -2.38 -1.47
N LYS A 87 6.97 -2.24 -2.66
CA LYS A 87 7.80 -1.09 -3.02
C LYS A 87 6.90 -0.06 -3.68
N LEU A 88 6.75 1.11 -3.06
CA LEU A 88 5.75 2.09 -3.51
C LEU A 88 6.06 2.63 -4.91
N TYR A 89 7.34 2.72 -5.28
CA TYR A 89 7.75 3.27 -6.57
C TYR A 89 7.40 2.30 -7.71
N ASP A 90 7.48 0.99 -7.46
CA ASP A 90 7.14 -0.05 -8.44
C ASP A 90 5.65 -0.02 -8.81
N LEU A 91 4.77 0.35 -7.87
CA LEU A 91 3.33 0.52 -8.13
C LEU A 91 3.05 1.57 -9.21
N PHE A 92 3.92 2.57 -9.32
CA PHE A 92 3.76 3.72 -10.19
C PHE A 92 4.92 3.85 -11.20
N ALA A 93 5.62 2.75 -11.49
CA ALA A 93 6.80 2.75 -12.36
C ALA A 93 6.51 3.24 -13.80
N HIS A 94 5.25 3.22 -14.22
CA HIS A 94 4.81 3.73 -15.52
C HIS A 94 4.19 5.15 -15.45
N CYS A 95 4.19 5.79 -14.29
CA CYS A 95 3.80 7.18 -14.17
C CYS A 95 4.90 8.06 -14.77
N THR A 96 4.57 8.79 -15.83
CA THR A 96 5.51 9.69 -16.52
C THR A 96 5.57 11.09 -15.92
N ASP A 97 4.68 11.40 -14.98
CA ASP A 97 4.64 12.69 -14.30
C ASP A 97 5.77 12.77 -13.28
N THR A 98 6.33 13.96 -13.09
CA THR A 98 7.21 14.23 -11.95
C THR A 98 6.36 14.28 -10.68
N ILE A 99 6.57 13.31 -9.80
CA ILE A 99 5.85 13.19 -8.53
C ILE A 99 6.76 13.60 -7.38
N ASP A 100 6.25 14.42 -6.46
CA ASP A 100 6.93 14.78 -5.22
C ASP A 100 7.02 13.56 -4.28
N ASP A 101 8.19 13.30 -3.69
CA ASP A 101 8.40 12.25 -2.68
C ASP A 101 7.41 12.37 -1.51
N LYS A 102 6.95 13.59 -1.18
CA LYS A 102 5.89 13.79 -0.18
C LYS A 102 4.59 13.08 -0.53
N LEU A 103 4.26 12.95 -1.82
CA LEU A 103 3.08 12.23 -2.27
C LEU A 103 3.25 10.73 -2.04
N PHE A 104 4.42 10.17 -2.37
CA PHE A 104 4.71 8.75 -2.08
C PHE A 104 4.63 8.45 -0.60
N ARG A 105 5.16 9.34 0.25
CA ARG A 105 5.01 9.22 1.70
C ARG A 105 3.55 9.23 2.15
N LYS A 106 2.75 10.18 1.66
CA LYS A 106 1.30 10.23 1.97
C LYS A 106 0.58 8.96 1.52
N ILE A 107 0.94 8.40 0.37
CA ILE A 107 0.39 7.13 -0.13
C ILE A 107 0.80 5.98 0.80
N GLY A 108 2.08 5.89 1.18
CA GLY A 108 2.60 4.87 2.09
C GLY A 108 1.90 4.89 3.45
N GLU A 109 1.80 6.07 4.06
CA GLU A 109 1.08 6.27 5.33
C GLU A 109 -0.41 5.89 5.21
N PHE A 110 -1.06 6.18 4.07
CA PHE A 110 -2.45 5.82 3.83
C PHE A 110 -2.67 4.30 3.68
N ILE A 111 -1.79 3.61 2.95
CA ILE A 111 -1.83 2.15 2.83
C ILE A 111 -1.51 1.51 4.17
N GLN A 112 -0.50 1.99 4.89
CA GLN A 112 -0.15 1.52 6.24
C GLN A 112 -1.34 1.63 7.19
N PHE A 113 -2.05 2.77 7.20
CA PHE A 113 -3.24 2.97 8.01
C PHE A 113 -4.35 1.98 7.64
N SER A 114 -4.59 1.78 6.34
CA SER A 114 -5.60 0.85 5.84
C SER A 114 -5.29 -0.59 6.25
N TRP A 115 -4.03 -1.03 6.09
CA TRP A 115 -3.58 -2.34 6.52
C TRP A 115 -3.70 -2.53 8.03
N ASN A 116 -3.35 -1.51 8.83
CA ASN A 116 -3.51 -1.57 10.29
C ASN A 116 -4.97 -1.85 10.69
N ILE A 117 -5.95 -1.23 10.03
CA ILE A 117 -7.37 -1.49 10.29
C ILE A 117 -7.77 -2.87 9.79
N TYR A 118 -7.42 -3.18 8.54
CA TYR A 118 -7.77 -4.43 7.88
C TYR A 118 -7.28 -5.66 8.66
N PHE A 119 -6.01 -5.68 9.04
CA PHE A 119 -5.40 -6.79 9.74
C PHE A 119 -5.89 -6.93 11.18
N LYS A 120 -6.17 -5.81 11.89
CA LYS A 120 -6.82 -5.88 13.22
C LYS A 120 -8.22 -6.49 13.16
N HIS A 121 -8.99 -6.16 12.12
CA HIS A 121 -10.31 -6.74 11.92
C HIS A 121 -10.24 -8.21 11.52
N LYS A 122 -9.32 -8.56 10.60
CA LYS A 122 -9.21 -9.92 10.04
C LYS A 122 -8.53 -10.91 10.99
N PHE A 123 -7.57 -10.45 11.79
CA PHE A 123 -6.80 -11.26 12.73
C PHE A 123 -6.73 -10.61 14.11
N PRO A 124 -7.85 -10.53 14.84
CA PRO A 124 -7.90 -9.85 16.13
C PRO A 124 -6.97 -10.47 17.19
N ASN A 125 -6.59 -11.74 17.01
CA ASN A 125 -5.74 -12.49 17.95
C ASN A 125 -4.26 -12.55 17.54
N LYS A 126 -3.88 -11.96 16.40
CA LYS A 126 -2.48 -11.94 15.94
C LYS A 126 -1.91 -10.54 16.06
N ASN A 127 -0.70 -10.42 16.59
CA ASN A 127 0.02 -9.15 16.64
C ASN A 127 0.71 -8.89 15.30
N ILE A 128 -0.03 -8.37 14.33
CA ILE A 128 0.51 -8.03 13.01
C ILE A 128 1.08 -6.61 13.06
N VAL A 129 2.37 -6.49 12.76
CA VAL A 129 3.07 -5.21 12.68
C VAL A 129 3.14 -4.79 11.21
N ILE A 130 2.68 -3.58 10.91
CA ILE A 130 2.81 -2.97 9.59
C ILE A 130 3.96 -1.96 9.64
N GLU A 131 5.03 -2.26 8.91
CA GLU A 131 6.26 -1.47 8.91
C GLU A 131 6.36 -0.66 7.61
N TYR A 132 6.50 0.65 7.76
CA TYR A 132 6.77 1.57 6.66
C TYR A 132 8.19 2.12 6.86
N ILE A 133 9.02 1.92 5.84
CA ILE A 133 10.42 2.35 5.82
C ILE A 133 10.54 3.38 4.71
N SER A 134 10.83 4.63 5.10
CA SER A 134 11.15 5.66 4.13
C SER A 134 12.63 5.62 3.81
N ASP A 135 12.94 5.46 2.53
CA ASP A 135 14.31 5.47 2.03
C ASP A 135 14.38 6.18 0.67
N PRO A 136 14.24 7.52 0.68
CA PRO A 136 14.23 8.32 -0.53
C PRO A 136 15.59 8.34 -1.25
N TYR A 137 16.65 7.88 -0.60
CA TYR A 137 18.01 7.90 -1.15
C TYR A 137 18.40 6.59 -1.85
N ASN A 138 17.60 5.52 -1.70
CA ASN A 138 17.82 4.23 -2.37
C ASN A 138 16.66 3.90 -3.33
N TYR A 139 16.05 2.72 -3.19
CA TYR A 139 15.04 2.20 -4.12
C TYR A 139 13.63 2.80 -3.90
N GLY A 140 13.51 3.78 -3.00
CA GLY A 140 12.25 4.39 -2.60
C GLY A 140 11.60 3.72 -1.39
N ASP A 141 10.47 4.28 -0.98
CA ASP A 141 9.75 3.85 0.22
C ASP A 141 9.19 2.43 0.11
N VAL A 142 9.26 1.71 1.22
CA VAL A 142 8.83 0.33 1.35
C VAL A 142 7.75 0.20 2.42
N LEU A 143 6.72 -0.58 2.14
CA LEU A 143 5.74 -1.04 3.11
C LEU A 143 5.80 -2.56 3.20
N SER A 144 5.76 -3.12 4.41
CA SER A 144 5.65 -4.57 4.62
C SER A 144 4.92 -4.88 5.92
N PHE A 145 4.67 -6.16 6.18
CA PHE A 145 4.12 -6.62 7.44
C PHE A 145 4.61 -8.02 7.82
N TYR A 146 4.54 -8.31 9.12
CA TYR A 146 4.87 -9.59 9.72
C TYR A 146 4.10 -9.81 11.03
N VAL A 147 4.02 -11.06 11.46
CA VAL A 147 3.47 -11.43 12.76
C VAL A 147 4.57 -11.38 13.81
N GLU A 148 4.43 -10.48 14.79
CA GLU A 148 5.34 -10.42 15.94
C GLU A 148 4.90 -11.44 16.99
N LYS A 149 5.74 -12.44 17.26
CA LYS A 149 5.46 -13.48 18.25
C LYS A 149 5.67 -12.91 19.65
N GLN A 150 4.67 -13.03 20.52
CA GLN A 150 4.83 -12.70 21.94
C GLN A 150 5.85 -13.67 22.55
N LYS A 151 6.85 -13.14 23.25
CA LYS A 151 7.87 -13.93 23.96
C LYS A 151 7.30 -14.62 25.19
#